data_AF-A0A3D3UFS5-F1
#
_entry.id   AF-A0A3D3UFS5-F1
#
_cell.length_a   1.000
_cell.length_b   1.000
_cell.length_c   1.000
_cell.angle_alpha   90.00
_cell.angle_beta   90.00
_cell.angle_gamma   90.00
#
_symmetry.space_group_name_H-M   'P 1'
#
loop_
_entity.id
_entity.type
_entity.pdbx_description
1 polymer ?
#
loop_
_entity_poly.entity_id
_entity_poly.type
_entity_poly.pdbx_seq_one_letter_code
_entity_poly.pdbx_strand_id
1 'polypeptide(L)' 'MDTNKAVTALSALAQETRLTVFRLLVEAGPRGVSAGDIASRLNCAP' A
#
# COMPACT_ATOMS: atom_id res chain seq x y z
N MET A 1 6.01 12.24 15.84
CA MET A 1 5.64 12.30 14.40
C MET A 1 5.02 13.66 14.18
N ASP A 2 5.46 14.42 13.17
CA ASP A 2 4.86 15.73 12.87
C ASP A 2 3.39 15.54 12.45
N THR A 3 2.48 16.35 13.00
CA THR A 3 1.03 16.21 12.77
C THR A 3 0.68 16.31 11.29
N ASN A 4 1.33 17.20 10.53
CA ASN A 4 1.08 17.32 9.09
C ASN A 4 1.49 16.05 8.34
N LYS A 5 2.63 15.45 8.72
CA LYS A 5 3.07 14.18 8.11
C LYS A 5 2.10 13.04 8.39
N ALA A 6 1.58 12.96 9.62
CA ALA A 6 0.57 11.95 9.98
C ALA A 6 -0.71 12.12 9.14
N VAL A 7 -1.21 13.35 9.02
CA VAL A 7 -2.39 13.66 8.19
C VAL A 7 -2.14 13.29 6.73
N THR A 8 -0.99 13.64 6.15
CA THR A 8 -0.66 13.25 4.76
C THR A 8 -0.61 11.74 4.56
N ALA A 9 0.02 11.00 5.49
CA ALA A 9 0.11 9.54 5.39
C ALA A 9 -1.26 8.86 5.53
N LEU A 10 -2.10 9.32 6.47
CA LEU A 10 -3.45 8.79 6.65
C LEU A 10 -4.34 9.10 5.45
N SER A 11 -4.27 10.32 4.91
CA SER A 11 -4.95 10.70 3.67
C SER A 11 -4.48 9.86 2.47
N ALA A 12 -3.21 9.47 2.44
CA ALA A 12 -2.72 8.55 1.42
C ALA A 12 -3.39 7.16 1.56
N LEU A 13 -3.44 6.62 2.78
CA LEU A 13 -4.03 5.32 3.07
C LEU A 13 -5.57 5.29 2.97
N ALA A 14 -6.25 6.44 2.98
CA ALA A 14 -7.71 6.51 2.86
C ALA A 14 -8.27 6.08 1.48
N GLN A 15 -7.39 5.76 0.52
CA GLN A 15 -7.79 5.22 -0.79
C GLN A 15 -7.71 3.69 -0.76
N GLU A 16 -8.83 3.00 -1.06
CA GLU A 16 -8.98 1.54 -0.97
C GLU A 16 -7.83 0.74 -1.61
N THR A 17 -7.47 1.08 -2.85
CA THR A 17 -6.36 0.42 -3.56
C THR A 17 -5.04 0.59 -2.82
N ARG A 18 -4.72 1.80 -2.35
CA ARG A 18 -3.47 2.07 -1.62
C ARG A 18 -3.43 1.38 -0.26
N LEU A 19 -4.55 1.33 0.45
CA LEU A 19 -4.65 0.58 1.70
C LEU A 19 -4.41 -0.92 1.48
N THR A 20 -4.96 -1.46 0.39
CA THR A 20 -4.80 -2.88 0.04
C THR A 20 -3.34 -3.20 -0.30
N VAL A 21 -2.69 -2.36 -1.12
CA VAL A 21 -1.24 -2.48 -1.40
C VAL A 21 -0.43 -2.42 -0.10
N PHE A 22 -0.71 -1.44 0.76
CA PHE A 22 0.00 -1.27 2.03
C PHE A 22 -0.14 -2.52 2.91
N ARG A 23 -1.35 -3.06 3.08
CA ARG A 23 -1.59 -4.29 3.84
C ARG A 23 -0.84 -5.49 3.26
N LEU A 24 -0.84 -5.64 1.93
CA LEU A 24 -0.12 -6.72 1.25
C LEU A 24 1.39 -6.66 1.56
N LEU A 25 1.97 -5.46 1.54
CA LEU A 25 3.38 -5.25 1.84
C LEU A 25 3.69 -5.51 3.32
N VAL A 26 2.80 -5.11 4.22
CA VAL A 26 2.92 -5.40 5.67
C VAL A 26 2.90 -6.91 5.93
N GLU A 27 2.00 -7.65 5.28
CA GLU A 27 1.91 -9.11 5.40
C GLU A 27 3.14 -9.82 4.82
N ALA A 28 3.72 -9.31 3.72
CA ALA A 28 4.92 -9.87 3.12
C ALA A 28 6.20 -9.61 3.94
N GLY A 29 6.22 -8.51 4.70
CA GLY A 29 7.34 -8.12 5.53
C GLY A 29 8.62 -7.86 4.72
N PRO A 30 9.81 -8.13 5.28
CA PRO A 30 11.10 -7.79 4.64
C PRO A 30 11.35 -8.46 3.28
N ARG A 31 10.64 -9.56 2.97
CA ARG A 31 10.74 -10.21 1.66
C ARG A 31 10.11 -9.38 0.54
N GLY A 32 9.14 -8.54 0.88
CA GLY A 32 8.39 -7.74 -0.09
C GLY A 32 7.59 -8.55 -1.08
N VAL A 33 7.00 -7.85 -2.05
CA VAL A 33 6.24 -8.42 -3.18
C VAL A 33 6.57 -7.58 -4.41
N SER A 34 6.66 -8.21 -5.59
CA SER A 34 6.90 -7.48 -6.84
C SER A 34 5.67 -6.63 -7.22
N ALA A 35 5.90 -5.54 -7.96
CA ALA A 35 4.79 -4.71 -8.45
C ALA A 35 3.84 -5.48 -9.38
N GLY A 36 4.36 -6.40 -10.20
CA GLY A 36 3.53 -7.24 -11.07
C GLY A 36 2.63 -8.21 -10.31
N ASP A 37 3.12 -8.77 -9.19
CA ASP A 37 2.30 -9.62 -8.32
C ASP A 37 1.24 -8.80 -7.58
N ILE A 38 1.57 -7.58 -7.15
CA ILE A 38 0.60 -6.64 -6.55
C ILE A 38 -0.52 -6.34 -7.57
N ALA A 39 -0.16 -5.98 -8.79
CA ALA A 39 -1.11 -5.67 -9.86
C ALA A 39 -2.00 -6.89 -10.19
N SER A 40 -1.39 -8.08 -10.27
CA SER A 40 -2.12 -9.33 -10.50
C SER A 40 -3.13 -9.64 -9.39
N ARG A 41 -2.77 -9.42 -8.12
CA ARG A 41 -3.68 -9.63 -6.97
C ARG A 41 -4.80 -8.60 -6.90
N LEU A 42 -4.55 -7.38 -7.38
CA LEU A 42 -5.52 -6.28 -7.41
C LEU A 42 -6.36 -6.26 -8.68
N ASN A 43 -6.13 -7.17 -9.63
CA ASN A 43 -6.74 -7.17 -10.96
C ASN A 43 -6.63 -5.81 -11.67
N CYS A 44 -5.51 -5.11 -11.48
CA CYS A 44 -5.24 -3.86 -12.17
C CYS A 44 -4.11 -4.02 -13.19
N ALA A 45 -4.04 -3.12 -14.17
CA ALA A 45 -2.95 -3.11 -15.13
C ALA A 45 -1.61 -2.92 -14.38
N PRO A 46 -0.54 -3.65 -14.75
CA PRO A 46 0.78 -3.52 -14.14
C PRO A 46 1.50 -2.23 -14.53
#